data_AF-A0A5E8H585-F1
#
_entry.id   AF-A0A5E8H585-F1
#
_cell.length_a   1.000
_cell.length_b   1.000
_cell.length_c   1.000
_cell.angle_alpha   90.00
_cell.angle_beta   90.00
_cell.angle_gamma   90.00
#
_symmetry.space_group_name_H-M   'P 1'
#
loop_
_entity.id
_entity.type
_entity.pdbx_description
1 polymer ?
#
loop_
_entity_poly.entity_id
_entity_poly.type
_entity_poly.pdbx_seq_one_letter_code
_entity_poly.pdbx_strand_id
1 'polypeptide(L)'
;MIVFTYAVIAISFVVLGIGGIMYLDHRFSLTVGDRPFAIKGRRIETDDPFVRKQFRKFYAIRVAYSLFLLVLLFVVVSHVG
;
A
#
# COMPACT_ATOMS: atom_id res chain seq x y z
N MET A 1 28.81 12.02 -3.78
CA MET A 1 27.86 11.43 -4.75
C MET A 1 27.02 10.34 -4.11
N ILE A 2 27.61 9.36 -3.42
CA ILE A 2 26.87 8.25 -2.80
C ILE A 2 25.77 8.67 -1.80
N VAL A 3 26.05 9.64 -0.93
CA VAL A 3 25.08 10.20 0.05
C VAL A 3 23.86 10.80 -0.65
N PHE A 4 24.08 11.49 -1.78
CA PHE A 4 23.00 12.08 -2.56
C PHE A 4 22.11 11.00 -3.18
N THR A 5 22.71 9.93 -3.72
CA THR A 5 21.97 8.78 -4.27
C THR A 5 21.08 8.13 -3.21
N TYR A 6 21.60 7.87 -2.00
CA TYR A 6 20.81 7.32 -0.90
C TYR A 6 19.69 8.25 -0.43
N ALA A 7 19.91 9.58 -0.43
CA ALA A 7 18.88 10.55 -0.10
C ALA A 7 17.71 10.52 -1.12
N VAL A 8 18.03 10.46 -2.42
CA VAL A 8 17.00 10.35 -3.48
C VAL A 8 16.21 9.04 -3.35
N ILE A 9 16.88 7.92 -3.08
CA ILE A 9 16.24 6.62 -2.85
C ILE A 9 15.29 6.71 -1.65
N ALA A 10 15.74 7.27 -0.53
CA ALA A 10 14.93 7.39 0.68
C ALA A 10 13.64 8.20 0.42
N ILE A 11 13.75 9.37 -0.21
CA ILE A 11 12.58 10.21 -0.55
C ILE A 11 11.62 9.47 -1.47
N SER A 12 12.15 8.80 -2.50
CA SER A 12 11.35 8.03 -3.45
C SER A 12 10.55 6.91 -2.77
N PHE A 13 11.18 6.17 -1.87
CA PHE A 13 10.53 5.08 -1.13
C PHE A 13 9.49 5.57 -0.12
N VAL A 14 9.70 6.72 0.51
CA VAL A 14 8.69 7.33 1.39
C VAL A 14 7.46 7.73 0.60
N VAL A 15 7.64 8.40 -0.54
CA VAL A 15 6.54 8.81 -1.41
C VAL A 15 5.79 7.61 -1.98
N LEU A 16 6.50 6.58 -2.46
CA LEU A 16 5.88 5.36 -2.97
C LEU A 16 5.18 4.56 -1.87
N GLY A 17 5.79 4.44 -0.69
CA GLY A 17 5.21 3.71 0.44
C GLY A 17 3.90 4.35 0.92
N ILE A 18 3.94 5.63 1.29
CA ILE A 18 2.77 6.35 1.81
C ILE A 18 1.74 6.58 0.71
N GLY A 19 2.18 7.12 -0.43
CA GLY A 19 1.30 7.46 -1.55
C GLY A 19 0.64 6.23 -2.18
N GLY A 20 1.38 5.13 -2.33
CA GLY A 20 0.84 3.89 -2.88
C GLY A 20 -0.21 3.25 -1.97
N ILE A 21 0.01 3.26 -0.65
CA ILE A 21 -0.98 2.76 0.31
C ILE A 21 -2.22 3.65 0.33
N MET A 22 -2.05 4.98 0.39
CA MET A 22 -3.18 5.92 0.31
C MET A 22 -3.98 5.75 -0.99
N TYR A 23 -3.30 5.56 -2.11
CA TYR A 23 -3.95 5.33 -3.40
C TYR A 23 -4.79 4.05 -3.40
N LEU A 24 -4.26 2.95 -2.85
CA LEU A 24 -5.01 1.70 -2.71
C LEU A 24 -6.24 1.88 -1.81
N ASP A 25 -6.12 2.66 -0.74
CA ASP A 25 -7.22 2.93 0.19
C ASP A 25 -8.30 3.80 -0.44
N HIS A 26 -7.90 4.80 -1.21
CA HIS A 26 -8.81 5.61 -2.00
C HIS A 26 -9.54 4.76 -3.05
N ARG A 27 -8.84 3.87 -3.76
CA ARG A 27 -9.45 2.95 -4.73
C ARG A 27 -10.40 1.95 -4.06
N PHE A 28 -10.08 1.48 -2.86
CA PHE A 28 -10.99 0.65 -2.07
C PHE A 28 -12.28 1.41 -1.74
N SER A 29 -12.15 2.63 -1.22
CA SER A 29 -13.30 3.49 -0.90
C SER A 29 -14.19 3.74 -2.13
N LEU A 30 -13.60 4.03 -3.29
CA LEU A 30 -14.33 4.18 -4.55
C LEU A 30 -15.04 2.89 -5.00
N THR A 31 -14.44 1.73 -4.75
CA THR A 31 -15.01 0.43 -5.14
C THR A 31 -16.18 0.01 -4.25
N VAL A 32 -16.14 0.41 -2.98
CA VAL A 32 -17.21 0.12 -2.00
C VAL A 32 -18.38 1.10 -2.13
N GLY A 33 -18.12 2.35 -2.55
CA GLY A 33 -19.15 3.36 -2.78
C GLY A 33 -19.88 3.74 -1.48
N ASP A 34 -21.20 3.94 -1.55
CA ASP A 34 -22.05 4.38 -0.43
C ASP A 34 -22.44 3.25 0.54
N ARG A 35 -21.84 2.06 0.42
CA ARG A 35 -22.20 0.93 1.29
C ARG A 35 -21.73 1.20 2.73
N PRO A 36 -22.54 0.85 3.75
CA PRO A 36 -22.13 1.06 5.13
C PRO A 36 -21.02 0.08 5.51
N PHE A 37 -19.87 0.63 5.91
CA PHE A 37 -18.77 -0.11 6.49
C PHE A 37 -18.14 0.67 7.63
N ALA A 38 -17.76 -0.02 8.70
CA ALA A 38 -16.98 0.56 9.78
C ALA A 38 -15.62 -0.14 9.85
N ILE A 39 -14.54 0.64 9.90
CA ILE A 39 -13.18 0.11 10.08
C ILE A 39 -12.80 0.30 11.55
N LYS A 40 -12.66 -0.80 12.29
CA LYS A 40 -12.09 -0.82 13.64
C LYS A 40 -10.69 -1.42 13.59
N GLY A 41 -9.69 -0.55 13.41
CA GLY A 41 -8.29 -0.96 13.33
C GLY A 41 -8.04 -1.91 12.15
N ARG A 42 -7.74 -3.19 12.44
CA ARG A 42 -7.54 -4.23 11.40
C ARG A 42 -8.81 -4.99 11.02
N ARG A 43 -9.93 -4.79 11.72
CA ARG A 43 -11.19 -5.49 11.44
C ARG A 43 -12.18 -4.55 10.76
N ILE A 44 -12.83 -5.06 9.71
CA ILE A 44 -13.97 -4.41 9.07
C ILE A 44 -15.25 -4.99 9.67
N GLU A 45 -16.10 -4.11 10.21
CA GLU A 45 -17.46 -4.42 10.64
C GLU A 45 -18.40 -4.05 9.49
N THR A 46 -18.90 -5.07 8.81
CA THR A 46 -19.89 -4.94 7.74
C THR A 46 -20.59 -6.29 7.56
N ASP A 47 -21.91 -6.28 7.42
CA ASP A 47 -22.71 -7.47 7.13
C ASP A 47 -22.73 -7.81 5.63
N ASP A 48 -22.21 -6.90 4.81
CA ASP A 48 -22.32 -6.96 3.37
C ASP A 48 -21.19 -7.83 2.75
N PRO A 49 -21.50 -9.01 2.15
CA PRO A 49 -20.50 -9.96 1.70
C PRO A 49 -19.61 -9.41 0.57
N PHE A 50 -20.10 -8.43 -0.20
CA PHE A 50 -19.33 -7.75 -1.22
C PHE A 50 -18.19 -6.92 -0.63
N VAL A 51 -18.48 -6.08 0.37
CA VAL A 51 -17.49 -5.23 1.05
C VAL A 51 -16.40 -6.08 1.69
N ARG A 52 -16.77 -7.19 2.33
CA ARG A 52 -15.83 -8.12 2.94
C ARG A 52 -14.92 -8.83 1.91
N LYS A 53 -15.42 -9.12 0.70
CA LYS A 53 -14.59 -9.67 -0.40
C LYS A 53 -13.63 -8.61 -0.95
N GLN A 54 -14.13 -7.39 -1.19
CA GLN A 54 -13.28 -6.27 -1.66
C GLN A 54 -12.19 -5.93 -0.64
N PHE A 55 -12.54 -5.87 0.65
CA PHE A 55 -11.56 -5.59 1.71
C PHE A 55 -10.42 -6.61 1.72
N ARG A 56 -10.74 -7.91 1.63
CA ARG A 56 -9.70 -8.97 1.53
C ARG A 56 -8.84 -8.80 0.28
N LYS A 57 -9.44 -8.46 -0.86
CA LYS A 57 -8.72 -8.24 -2.12
C LYS A 57 -7.75 -7.05 -2.01
N PHE A 58 -8.23 -5.90 -1.57
CA PHE A 58 -7.40 -4.70 -1.40
C PHE A 58 -6.34 -4.87 -0.30
N TYR A 59 -6.66 -5.59 0.78
CA TYR A 59 -5.68 -5.96 1.79
C TYR A 59 -4.56 -6.83 1.20
N ALA A 60 -4.91 -7.86 0.41
CA ALA A 60 -3.92 -8.69 -0.27
C ALA A 60 -3.05 -7.88 -1.26
N ILE A 61 -3.65 -6.95 -2.01
CA ILE A 61 -2.91 -6.04 -2.90
C ILE A 61 -1.98 -5.13 -2.11
N ARG A 62 -2.43 -4.58 -0.97
CA ARG A 62 -1.60 -3.75 -0.09
C ARG A 62 -0.38 -4.53 0.41
N VAL A 63 -0.57 -5.77 0.86
CA VAL A 63 0.54 -6.65 1.30
C VAL A 63 1.49 -6.94 0.15
N ALA A 64 0.97 -7.30 -1.04
CA ALA A 64 1.78 -7.55 -2.22
C ALA A 64 2.59 -6.31 -2.64
N TYR A 65 1.99 -5.12 -2.57
CA TYR A 65 2.67 -3.85 -2.87
C TYR A 65 3.79 -3.56 -1.87
N SER A 66 3.58 -3.77 -0.57
CA SER A 66 4.63 -3.62 0.44
C SER A 66 5.78 -4.62 0.23
N LEU A 67 5.49 -5.87 -0.11
CA LEU A 67 6.52 -6.86 -0.46
C LEU A 67 7.29 -6.46 -1.72
N PHE A 68 6.59 -5.97 -2.74
CA PHE A 68 7.22 -5.47 -3.96
C PHE A 68 8.18 -4.31 -3.66
N LEU A 69 7.78 -3.34 -2.83
CA LEU A 69 8.66 -2.25 -2.42
C LEU A 69 9.89 -2.76 -1.67
N LEU A 70 9.74 -3.74 -0.79
CA LEU A 70 10.89 -4.36 -0.12
C LEU A 70 11.87 -4.97 -1.11
N VAL A 71 11.39 -5.78 -2.05
CA VAL A 71 12.24 -6.39 -3.09
C VAL A 71 12.92 -5.31 -3.94
N LEU A 72 12.17 -4.29 -4.37
CA LEU A 72 12.70 -3.18 -5.14
C LEU A 72 13.81 -2.45 -4.37
N LEU A 73 13.65 -2.25 -3.06
CA LEU A 73 14.66 -1.60 -2.22
C LEU A 73 15.95 -2.41 -2.21
N PHE A 74 15.86 -3.73 -1.99
CA PHE A 74 17.03 -4.60 -2.04
C PHE A 74 17.74 -4.54 -3.40
N VAL A 75 16.99 -4.64 -4.50
CA VAL A 75 17.54 -4.56 -5.85
C VAL A 75 18.26 -3.24 -6.09
N VAL A 76 17.63 -2.11 -5.77
CA VAL A 76 18.21 -0.78 -5.97
C VAL A 76 19.48 -0.63 -5.15
N VAL A 77 19.46 -0.99 -3.87
CA VAL A 77 20.64 -0.86 -2.99
C VAL A 77 21.79 -1.76 -3.47
N SER A 78 21.51 -2.95 -3.99
CA SER A 78 22.53 -3.85 -4.56
C SER A 78 23.25 -3.30 -5.80
N HIS A 79 22.66 -2.32 -6.52
CA HIS A 79 23.27 -1.71 -7.70
C HIS A 79 23.95 -0.37 -7.42
N VAL A 80 23.80 0.17 -6.20
CA VAL A 80 24.34 1.48 -5.79
C VAL A 80 25.67 1.33 -5.01
N GLY A 81 26.18 0.09 -4.90
CA GLY A 81 27.47 -0.26 -4.31
C GLY A 81 28.65 -0.08 -5.25
#